data_AF-A0A949CTD8-F1
#
_entry.id   AF-A0A949CTD8-F1
#
_cell.length_a   1.000
_cell.length_b   1.000
_cell.length_c   1.000
_cell.angle_alpha   90.00
_cell.angle_beta   90.00
_cell.angle_gamma   90.00
#
_symmetry.space_group_name_H-M   'P 1'
#
loop_
_entity.id
_entity.type
_entity.pdbx_description
1 polymer ?
#
loop_
_entity_poly.entity_id
_entity_poly.type
_entity_poly.pdbx_seq_one_letter_code
_entity_poly.pdbx_strand_id
1 'polypeptide(L)'
;MTTAEIIEVKAAVGQATTYFDSIKDLLIQKGEQIQDLRLEETELSEDGKYWFITLGYDRPRPAHRDPLMILNGADRRYQREFRIFKIESQTGEVKSI
;
A
#
# COMPACT_ATOMS: atom_id res chain seq x y z
N MET A 1 7.90 -25.98 22.81
CA MET A 1 7.20 -25.31 21.70
C MET A 1 8.18 -24.30 21.15
N THR A 2 8.62 -24.46 19.90
CA THR A 2 9.48 -23.49 19.23
C THR A 2 8.65 -22.25 18.92
N THR A 3 9.01 -21.11 19.50
CA THR A 3 8.51 -19.82 19.05
C THR A 3 8.98 -19.66 17.61
N ALA A 4 8.07 -19.70 16.64
CA ALA A 4 8.42 -19.37 15.27
C ALA A 4 8.90 -17.91 15.26
N GLU A 5 10.07 -17.66 14.67
CA GLU A 5 10.61 -16.31 14.59
C GLU A 5 9.74 -15.45 13.68
N ILE A 6 9.33 -14.30 14.21
CA ILE A 6 8.65 -13.25 13.45
C ILE A 6 9.64 -12.71 12.42
N ILE A 7 9.22 -12.61 11.16
CA ILE A 7 10.03 -12.00 10.11
C ILE A 7 10.28 -10.53 10.45
N GLU A 8 11.51 -10.09 10.19
CA GLU A 8 11.91 -8.69 10.32
C GLU A 8 11.06 -7.77 9.45
N VAL A 9 10.86 -6.53 9.89
CA VAL A 9 10.05 -5.53 9.17
C VAL A 9 10.48 -5.36 7.70
N LYS A 10 11.78 -5.45 7.42
CA LYS A 10 12.32 -5.37 6.05
C LYS A 10 11.82 -6.52 5.16
N ALA A 11 11.71 -7.72 5.71
CA ALA A 11 11.18 -8.87 4.97
C ALA A 11 9.69 -8.69 4.70
N ALA A 12 8.91 -8.21 5.68
CA ALA A 12 7.49 -7.90 5.49
C ALA A 12 7.26 -6.81 4.42
N VAL A 13 8.04 -5.73 4.42
CA VAL A 13 8.00 -4.70 3.36
C VAL A 13 8.36 -5.28 2.00
N GLY A 14 9.36 -6.16 1.95
CA GLY A 14 9.73 -6.89 0.73
C GLY A 14 8.60 -7.75 0.18
N GLN A 15 7.87 -8.46 1.05
CA GLN A 15 6.70 -9.25 0.67
C GLN A 15 5.56 -8.38 0.14
N ALA A 16 5.25 -7.27 0.80
CA ALA A 16 4.23 -6.31 0.33
C ALA A 16 4.58 -5.77 -1.06
N THR A 17 5.82 -5.34 -1.27
CA THR A 17 6.29 -4.76 -2.53
C THR A 17 6.27 -5.81 -3.65
N THR A 18 6.75 -7.01 -3.37
CA THR A 18 6.75 -8.13 -4.34
C THR A 18 5.33 -8.51 -4.75
N TYR A 19 4.40 -8.58 -3.79
CA TYR A 19 3.01 -8.86 -4.08
C TYR A 19 2.36 -7.74 -4.89
N PHE A 20 2.60 -6.47 -4.51
CA PHE A 20 2.12 -5.32 -5.27
C PHE A 20 2.57 -5.39 -6.73
N ASP A 21 3.85 -5.65 -6.99
CA ASP A 21 4.38 -5.77 -8.34
C ASP A 21 3.72 -6.92 -9.12
N SER A 22 3.42 -8.04 -8.46
CA SER A 22 2.74 -9.19 -9.09
C SER A 22 1.32 -8.90 -9.57
N ILE A 23 0.62 -7.95 -8.93
CA ILE A 23 -0.75 -7.57 -9.28
C ILE A 23 -0.83 -6.23 -10.03
N LYS A 24 0.30 -5.52 -10.17
CA LYS A 24 0.37 -4.16 -10.70
C LYS A 24 -0.26 -4.05 -12.09
N ASP A 25 0.02 -5.02 -12.96
CA ASP A 25 -0.53 -5.04 -14.32
C ASP A 25 -2.05 -5.19 -14.32
N LEU A 26 -2.60 -5.99 -13.40
CA LEU A 26 -4.06 -6.13 -13.24
C LEU A 26 -4.70 -4.83 -12.76
N LEU A 27 -4.05 -4.12 -11.85
CA LEU A 27 -4.51 -2.80 -11.38
C LEU A 27 -4.53 -1.79 -12.54
N ILE A 28 -3.45 -1.75 -13.33
CA ILE A 28 -3.34 -0.88 -14.51
C ILE A 28 -4.42 -1.20 -15.55
N GLN A 29 -4.66 -2.49 -15.83
CA GLN A 29 -5.73 -2.93 -16.73
C GLN A 29 -7.12 -2.49 -16.27
N LYS A 30 -7.32 -2.38 -14.95
CA LYS A 30 -8.57 -1.87 -14.34
C LYS A 30 -8.65 -0.35 -14.29
N GLY A 31 -7.67 0.37 -14.85
CA GLY A 31 -7.67 1.82 -14.98
C GLY A 31 -6.91 2.57 -13.89
N GLU A 32 -6.19 1.88 -13.01
CA GLU A 32 -5.27 2.53 -12.08
C GLU A 32 -4.07 3.11 -12.82
N GLN A 33 -3.62 4.28 -12.39
CA GLN A 33 -2.31 4.81 -12.77
C GLN A 33 -1.47 4.87 -11.50
N ILE A 34 -0.35 4.15 -11.52
CA ILE A 34 0.51 3.98 -10.36
C ILE A 34 1.80 4.77 -10.61
N GLN A 35 1.97 5.88 -9.88
CA GLN A 35 3.17 6.71 -9.89
C GLN A 35 3.68 6.87 -8.45
N ASP A 36 4.96 7.15 -8.26
CA ASP A 36 5.53 7.46 -6.94
C ASP A 36 5.14 6.48 -5.82
N LEU A 37 5.30 5.17 -6.08
CA LEU A 37 5.10 4.11 -5.08
C LEU A 37 6.09 4.31 -3.92
N ARG A 38 5.58 4.36 -2.69
CA ARG A 38 6.36 4.56 -1.46
C ARG A 38 5.82 3.70 -0.33
N LEU A 39 6.70 3.36 0.61
CA LEU A 39 6.32 2.86 1.92
C LEU A 39 5.80 4.05 2.76
N GLU A 40 4.61 3.91 3.33
CA GLU A 40 3.99 4.94 4.17
C GLU A 40 4.04 4.55 5.65
N GLU A 41 3.73 3.29 5.97
CA GLU A 41 3.65 2.82 7.35
C GLU A 41 3.97 1.33 7.48
N THR A 42 4.49 0.96 8.65
CA THR A 42 4.69 -0.42 9.08
C THR A 42 4.18 -0.59 10.50
N GLU A 43 3.28 -1.54 10.73
CA GLU A 43 2.74 -1.84 12.05
C GLU A 43 2.78 -3.35 12.28
N LEU A 44 3.29 -3.78 13.45
CA LEU A 44 3.10 -5.15 13.93
C LEU A 44 1.83 -5.15 14.79
N SER A 45 0.91 -6.08 14.53
CA SER A 45 -0.31 -6.23 15.31
C SER A 45 0.02 -6.43 16.80
N GLU A 46 -0.88 -5.98 17.69
CA GLU A 46 -0.68 -6.12 19.14
C GLU A 46 -0.44 -7.58 19.58
N ASP A 47 -1.05 -8.54 18.88
CA ASP A 47 -0.87 -9.97 19.13
C ASP A 47 0.34 -10.58 18.40
N GLY A 48 1.11 -9.78 17.67
CA GLY A 48 2.32 -10.16 16.96
C GLY A 48 2.11 -11.06 15.75
N LYS A 49 0.87 -11.35 15.34
CA LYS A 49 0.56 -12.30 14.25
C LYS A 49 0.62 -11.72 12.86
N TYR A 50 0.54 -10.39 12.74
CA TYR A 50 0.48 -9.74 11.44
C TYR A 50 1.36 -8.52 11.37
N TRP A 51 2.06 -8.39 10.25
CA TRP A 51 2.54 -7.11 9.78
C TRP A 51 1.46 -6.46 8.90
N PHE A 52 1.17 -5.20 9.17
CA PHE A 52 0.41 -4.32 8.29
C PHE A 52 1.40 -3.37 7.63
N ILE A 53 1.51 -3.48 6.30
CA ILE A 53 2.39 -2.64 5.49
C ILE A 53 1.54 -1.76 4.59
N THR A 54 1.64 -0.44 4.76
CA THR A 54 0.92 0.52 3.93
C THR A 54 1.82 1.00 2.80
N LEU A 55 1.45 0.67 1.56
CA LEU A 55 2.06 1.24 0.36
C LEU A 55 1.17 2.33 -0.20
N GLY A 56 1.77 3.48 -0.53
CA GLY A 56 1.10 4.62 -1.12
C GLY A 56 1.58 4.87 -2.55
N TYR A 57 0.68 5.20 -3.47
CA TYR A 57 1.03 5.64 -4.83
C TYR A 57 0.14 6.78 -5.29
N ASP A 58 0.65 7.62 -6.19
CA ASP A 58 -0.08 8.73 -6.77
C ASP A 58 -0.87 8.26 -8.00
N ARG A 59 -2.13 8.67 -8.09
CA ARG A 59 -3.00 8.51 -9.26
C ARG A 59 -3.63 9.84 -9.66
N PRO A 60 -3.95 10.09 -10.94
CA PRO A 60 -4.65 11.31 -11.33
C PRO A 60 -5.98 11.41 -10.60
N ARG A 61 -6.29 12.61 -10.13
CA ARG A 61 -7.62 12.88 -9.60
C ARG A 61 -8.63 12.93 -10.76
N PRO A 62 -9.79 12.26 -10.67
CA PRO A 62 -10.85 12.39 -11.67
C PRO A 62 -11.19 13.86 -11.89
N ALA A 63 -11.37 14.27 -13.15
CA ALA A 63 -11.57 15.67 -13.56
C ALA A 63 -12.93 16.27 -13.13
N HIS A 64 -13.56 15.76 -12.07
CA HIS A 64 -14.67 16.44 -11.42
C HIS A 64 -14.12 17.67 -10.71
N ARG A 65 -13.91 18.73 -11.50
CA ARG A 65 -13.48 20.04 -11.06
C ARG A 65 -14.57 20.60 -10.16
N ASP A 66 -14.42 20.43 -8.85
CA ASP A 66 -15.13 21.27 -7.90
C ASP A 66 -14.65 22.72 -8.13
N PRO A 67 -15.51 23.64 -8.59
CA PRO A 67 -15.13 25.03 -8.84
C PRO A 67 -14.55 25.71 -7.59
N LEU A 68 -14.93 25.25 -6.38
CA LEU A 68 -14.44 25.79 -5.11
C LEU A 68 -12.98 25.40 -4.83
N MET A 69 -12.47 24.30 -5.40
CA MET A 69 -11.07 23.90 -5.21
C MET A 69 -10.08 24.72 -6.04
N ILE A 70 -10.52 25.24 -7.20
CA ILE A 70 -9.69 26.09 -8.07
C ILE A 70 -9.37 27.42 -7.36
N LEU A 71 -10.32 27.96 -6.59
CA LEU A 71 -10.17 29.22 -5.86
C LEU A 71 -9.15 29.14 -4.71
N ASN A 72 -8.93 27.95 -4.16
CA ASN A 72 -8.02 27.73 -3.02
C ASN A 72 -6.58 27.38 -3.44
N GLY A 73 -6.25 27.41 -4.74
CA GLY A 73 -4.91 27.05 -5.24
C GLY A 73 -4.52 25.58 -5.00
N ALA A 74 -5.47 24.74 -4.60
CA ALA A 74 -5.26 23.37 -4.19
C ALA A 74 -5.54 22.37 -5.32
N ASP A 75 -5.27 22.76 -6.58
CA ASP A 75 -5.40 21.86 -7.74
C ASP A 75 -4.33 20.78 -7.70
N ARG A 76 -4.59 19.76 -6.86
CA ARG A 76 -3.80 18.54 -6.79
C ARG A 76 -4.25 17.67 -7.95
N ARG A 77 -3.51 17.79 -9.06
CA ARG A 77 -3.64 16.94 -10.26
C ARG A 77 -3.55 15.45 -9.93
N TYR A 78 -2.91 15.11 -8.81
CA TYR A 78 -2.74 13.76 -8.30
C TYR A 78 -3.32 13.63 -6.89
N GLN A 79 -3.86 12.46 -6.60
CA GLN A 79 -4.25 12.05 -5.26
C GLN A 79 -3.45 10.82 -4.85
N ARG A 80 -3.08 10.76 -3.56
CA ARG A 80 -2.43 9.60 -2.97
C ARG A 80 -3.46 8.52 -2.69
N GLU A 81 -3.25 7.33 -3.25
CA GLU A 81 -3.98 6.11 -2.95
C GLU A 81 -3.15 5.26 -1.98
N PHE A 82 -3.80 4.58 -1.05
CA PHE A 82 -3.15 3.74 -0.04
C PHE A 82 -3.66 2.30 -0.15
N ARG A 83 -2.77 1.33 0.00
CA ARG A 83 -3.10 -0.09 0.10
C ARG A 83 -2.40 -0.70 1.30
N ILE A 84 -3.13 -1.49 2.08
CA ILE A 84 -2.64 -2.08 3.32
C ILE A 84 -2.50 -3.59 3.10
N PHE A 85 -1.27 -4.07 3.14
CA PHE A 85 -0.96 -5.49 3.03
C PHE A 85 -0.98 -6.10 4.42
N LYS A 86 -1.85 -7.08 4.64
CA LYS A 86 -1.84 -7.89 5.85
C LYS A 86 -0.99 -9.13 5.61
N ILE A 87 0.11 -9.25 6.34
CA ILE A 87 1.13 -10.28 6.14
C ILE A 87 1.24 -11.10 7.41
N GLU A 88 1.13 -12.42 7.31
CA GLU A 88 1.33 -13.30 8.45
C GLU A 88 2.80 -13.24 8.90
N SER A 89 3.02 -12.99 10.19
CA SER A 89 4.31 -12.54 10.71
C SER A 89 5.36 -13.64 10.81
N GLN A 90 4.99 -14.92 10.86
CA GLN A 90 5.93 -16.04 10.97
C GLN A 90 6.37 -16.56 9.59
N THR A 91 5.48 -16.47 8.60
CA THR A 91 5.64 -17.07 7.26
C THR A 91 5.90 -16.04 6.17
N GLY A 92 5.52 -14.79 6.38
CA GLY A 92 5.55 -13.75 5.35
C GLY A 92 4.45 -13.89 4.30
N GLU A 93 3.45 -14.76 4.52
CA GLU A 93 2.36 -14.95 3.58
C GLU A 93 1.41 -13.73 3.59
N VAL A 94 1.16 -13.16 2.41
CA VAL A 94 0.18 -12.08 2.23
C VAL A 94 -1.23 -12.65 2.31
N LYS A 95 -2.01 -12.24 3.31
CA LYS A 95 -3.37 -12.72 3.58
C LYS A 95 -4.46 -11.87 2.95
N SER A 96 -4.24 -10.56 2.81
CA SER A 96 -5.17 -9.63 2.15
C SER A 96 -4.49 -8.33 1.73
N ILE A 97 -5.12 -7.64 0.78
CA ILE A 97 -4.76 -6.29 0.29
C ILE A 97 -5.99 -5.38 0.26
#